data_AF-A0A1I1WMZ7-F1
#
_entry.id   AF-A0A1I1WMZ7-F1
#
_cell.length_a   1.000
_cell.length_b   1.000
_cell.length_c   1.000
_cell.angle_alpha   90.00
_cell.angle_beta   90.00
_cell.angle_gamma   90.00
#
_symmetry.space_group_name_H-M   'P 1'
#
loop_
_entity.id
_entity.type
_entity.pdbx_description
1 polymer ?
#
loop_
_entity_poly.entity_id
_entity_poly.type
_entity_poly.pdbx_seq_one_letter_code
_entity_poly.pdbx_strand_id
1 'polypeptide(L)'
;MTTIDTTTVLTIMFDQYRRSHHAYTAEEIATLLDHVVTESTEGNRTTLVTVWDRPAHSHHDDGQPEYPPAYLRVAVDPDTGWGAMTWIDLTAGGVLDTFDPAGPDDRPALVFAADEPSYLPNSASLPLERIRRALCEYAETGTRPTTVRWQQGYLVL
;
A
#
# COMPACT_ATOMS: atom_id res chain seq x y z
N MET A 1 3.39 32.24 15.55
CA MET A 1 2.74 31.22 14.70
C MET A 1 3.64 29.99 14.78
N THR A 2 3.36 29.11 15.73
CA THR A 2 4.12 27.87 15.93
C THR A 2 3.63 26.89 14.88
N THR A 3 4.42 26.64 13.85
CA THR A 3 4.25 25.50 12.96
C THR A 3 4.37 24.28 13.86
N ILE A 4 3.26 23.60 14.13
CA ILE A 4 3.29 22.25 14.69
C ILE A 4 3.85 21.42 13.54
N ASP A 5 5.13 21.09 13.65
CA ASP A 5 5.77 20.10 12.79
C ASP A 5 5.14 18.76 13.19
N THR A 6 4.00 18.43 12.59
CA THR A 6 3.29 17.20 12.90
C THR A 6 4.12 16.07 12.31
N THR A 7 4.97 15.44 13.14
CA THR A 7 5.78 14.30 12.72
C THR A 7 4.85 13.24 12.15
N THR A 8 4.92 13.05 10.84
CA THR A 8 4.10 12.07 10.14
C THR A 8 4.72 10.68 10.36
N VAL A 9 3.89 9.70 10.68
CA VAL A 9 4.30 8.32 10.94
C VAL A 9 3.88 7.45 9.77
N LEU A 10 4.85 6.79 9.13
CA LEU A 10 4.57 5.71 8.19
C LEU A 10 4.39 4.42 8.99
N THR A 11 3.25 3.77 8.85
CA THR A 11 3.00 2.44 9.40
C THR A 11 2.81 1.44 8.27
N ILE A 12 3.53 0.33 8.34
CA ILE A 12 3.47 -0.78 7.37
C ILE A 12 3.11 -2.06 8.12
N MET A 13 2.12 -2.78 7.61
CA MET A 13 1.66 -4.04 8.18
C MET A 13 1.80 -5.12 7.11
N PHE A 14 2.83 -5.94 7.27
CA PHE A 14 3.03 -7.13 6.47
C PHE A 14 2.20 -8.26 7.07
N ASP A 15 1.32 -8.85 6.27
CA ASP A 15 0.45 -9.95 6.70
C ASP A 15 1.27 -11.14 7.23
N GLN A 16 2.41 -11.45 6.60
CA GLN A 16 3.31 -12.53 7.01
C GLN A 16 3.89 -12.41 8.42
N TYR A 17 4.04 -11.19 8.95
CA TYR A 17 4.65 -10.95 10.26
C TYR A 17 3.63 -10.69 11.36
N ARG A 18 2.36 -10.45 11.00
CA ARG A 18 1.27 -10.11 11.93
C ARG A 18 1.66 -9.02 12.93
N ARG A 19 2.42 -8.03 12.47
CA ARG A 19 2.90 -6.93 13.30
C ARG A 19 3.03 -5.65 12.47
N SER A 20 2.75 -4.53 13.12
CA SER A 20 2.96 -3.19 12.58
C SER A 20 4.43 -2.76 12.72
N HIS A 21 4.96 -2.16 11.65
CA HIS A 21 6.27 -1.53 11.59
C HIS A 21 6.09 -0.03 11.40
N HIS A 22 6.85 0.78 12.14
CA HIS A 22 6.70 2.23 12.12
C HIS A 22 8.02 2.90 11.71
N ALA A 23 7.92 3.97 10.94
CA ALA A 23 9.04 4.85 10.61
C ALA A 23 8.67 6.32 10.90
N TYR A 24 9.64 7.05 11.44
CA TYR A 24 9.51 8.44 11.86
C TYR A 24 10.49 9.36 11.15
N THR A 25 11.54 8.79 10.54
CA THR A 25 12.58 9.52 9.81
C THR A 25 12.62 9.13 8.34
N ALA A 26 13.18 9.99 7.50
CA ALA A 26 13.31 9.72 6.06
C ALA A 26 14.12 8.44 5.77
N GLU A 27 15.13 8.12 6.58
CA GLU A 27 15.96 6.92 6.43
C GLU A 27 15.17 5.64 6.78
N GLU A 28 14.43 5.67 7.88
CA GLU A 28 13.53 4.56 8.26
C GLU A 28 12.42 4.36 7.22
N ILE A 29 11.85 5.45 6.70
CA ILE A 29 10.84 5.42 5.63
C ILE A 29 11.43 4.75 4.39
N ALA A 30 12.59 5.21 3.91
CA ALA A 30 13.22 4.64 2.72
C ALA A 30 13.51 3.14 2.89
N THR A 31 13.98 2.74 4.08
CA THR A 31 14.23 1.33 4.43
C THR A 31 12.94 0.52 4.40
N LEU A 32 11.89 0.98 5.08
CA LEU A 32 10.60 0.27 5.11
C LEU A 32 9.94 0.18 3.74
N LEU A 33 10.01 1.23 2.91
CA LEU A 33 9.48 1.18 1.55
C LEU A 33 10.26 0.23 0.64
N ASP A 34 11.57 0.08 0.85
CA ASP A 34 12.37 -0.93 0.17
C ASP A 34 11.85 -2.34 0.51
N HIS A 35 11.61 -2.61 1.80
CA HIS A 35 11.01 -3.87 2.25
C HIS A 35 9.65 -4.16 1.60
N VAL A 36 8.77 -3.15 1.44
CA VAL A 36 7.46 -3.34 0.79
C VAL A 36 7.58 -3.89 -0.62
N VAL A 37 8.61 -3.52 -1.38
CA VAL A 37 8.77 -3.94 -2.77
C VAL A 37 9.70 -5.14 -2.96
N THR A 38 10.35 -5.62 -1.90
CA THR A 38 11.21 -6.81 -1.92
C THR A 38 10.57 -8.03 -1.25
N GLU A 39 9.55 -7.84 -0.42
CA GLU A 39 8.84 -8.90 0.27
C GLU A 39 7.60 -9.33 -0.54
N SER A 40 7.66 -10.52 -1.16
CA SER A 40 6.53 -11.05 -1.95
C SER A 40 5.26 -11.17 -1.10
N THR A 41 4.13 -10.74 -1.66
CA THR A 41 2.80 -10.95 -1.07
C THR A 41 2.15 -12.24 -1.57
N GLU A 42 2.83 -13.05 -2.39
CA GLU A 42 2.30 -14.33 -2.86
C GLU A 42 1.95 -15.24 -1.65
N GLY A 43 0.75 -15.83 -1.68
CA GLY A 43 0.25 -16.68 -0.60
C GLY A 43 -0.16 -15.95 0.68
N ASN A 44 -0.07 -14.61 0.71
CA ASN A 44 -0.46 -13.77 1.84
C ASN A 44 -1.49 -12.71 1.40
N ARG A 45 -1.93 -11.88 2.34
CA ARG A 45 -2.68 -10.65 2.01
C ARG A 45 -1.73 -9.54 1.59
N THR A 46 -2.27 -8.59 0.84
CA THR A 46 -1.60 -7.32 0.51
C THR A 46 -1.04 -6.62 1.73
N THR A 47 0.14 -6.01 1.57
CA THR A 47 0.77 -5.19 2.61
C THR A 47 0.00 -3.89 2.77
N LEU A 48 -0.40 -3.56 4.00
CA LEU A 48 -1.08 -2.30 4.30
C LEU A 48 -0.04 -1.22 4.60
N VAL A 49 -0.18 -0.07 3.96
CA VAL A 49 0.71 1.09 4.11
C VAL A 49 -0.14 2.32 4.45
N THR A 50 0.16 2.96 5.57
CA THR A 50 -0.55 4.15 6.05
C THR A 50 0.41 5.27 6.41
N VAL A 51 -0.01 6.51 6.20
CA VAL A 51 0.71 7.72 6.56
C VAL A 51 -0.23 8.57 7.41
N TRP A 52 0.15 8.90 8.65
CA TRP A 52 -0.75 9.59 9.58
C TRP A 52 -0.02 10.42 10.66
N ASP A 53 -0.77 11.14 11.51
CA ASP A 53 -0.23 11.95 12.61
C ASP A 53 0.22 11.11 13.82
N ARG A 54 -0.07 9.80 13.79
CA ARG A 54 0.25 8.80 14.82
C ARG A 54 0.38 7.40 14.19
N PRO A 55 0.95 6.42 14.90
CA PRO A 55 0.96 5.03 14.46
C PRO A 55 -0.45 4.49 14.18
N ALA A 56 -0.62 3.76 13.09
CA ALA A 56 -1.84 2.98 12.88
C ALA A 56 -1.76 1.68 13.68
N HIS A 57 -2.91 1.21 14.18
CA HIS A 57 -3.02 0.01 14.98
C HIS A 57 -3.93 -1.00 14.30
N SER A 58 -3.43 -2.23 14.16
CA SER A 58 -4.18 -3.35 13.63
C SER A 58 -4.87 -4.16 14.73
N HIS A 59 -5.69 -5.14 14.32
CA HIS A 59 -6.23 -6.14 15.24
C HIS A 59 -5.17 -7.04 15.89
N HIS A 60 -3.92 -7.01 15.39
CA HIS A 60 -2.81 -7.76 15.95
C HIS A 60 -2.01 -6.95 16.99
N ASP A 61 -2.25 -5.64 17.08
CA ASP A 61 -1.60 -4.77 18.06
C ASP A 61 -2.41 -4.70 19.37
N ASP A 62 -1.75 -4.35 20.46
CA ASP A 62 -2.41 -4.13 21.75
C ASP A 62 -3.32 -2.89 21.66
N GLY A 63 -4.63 -3.08 21.77
CA GLY A 63 -5.61 -1.98 21.79
C GLY A 63 -6.77 -2.18 20.84
N GLN A 64 -7.48 -1.09 20.52
CA GLN A 64 -8.49 -1.09 19.46
C GLN A 64 -7.83 -0.74 18.13
N PRO A 65 -8.24 -1.36 17.02
CA PRO A 65 -7.76 -0.99 15.70
C PRO A 65 -8.05 0.48 15.41
N GLU A 66 -7.06 1.19 14.90
CA GLU A 66 -7.15 2.61 14.57
C GLU A 66 -6.37 2.84 13.28
N TYR A 67 -7.06 3.31 12.24
CA TYR A 67 -6.49 3.54 10.92
C TYR A 67 -6.82 4.96 10.44
N PRO A 68 -5.96 5.57 9.61
CA PRO A 68 -6.36 6.79 8.92
C PRO A 68 -7.57 6.54 8.01
N PRO A 69 -8.33 7.60 7.68
CA PRO A 69 -9.52 7.49 6.83
C PRO A 69 -9.21 6.98 5.42
N ALA A 70 -7.97 7.13 4.96
CA ALA A 70 -7.53 6.58 3.69
C ALA A 70 -6.11 6.00 3.78
N TYR A 71 -5.89 4.91 3.04
CA TYR A 71 -4.63 4.15 3.08
C TYR A 71 -4.42 3.33 1.81
N LEU A 72 -3.20 2.79 1.67
CA LEU A 72 -2.83 1.91 0.58
C LEU A 72 -2.80 0.45 1.02
N ARG A 73 -3.18 -0.43 0.11
CA ARG A 73 -2.78 -1.83 0.10
C ARG A 73 -1.91 -2.11 -1.11
N VAL A 74 -0.88 -2.93 -0.92
CA VAL A 74 0.15 -3.16 -1.93
C VAL A 74 0.34 -4.66 -2.12
N ALA A 75 0.19 -5.13 -3.35
CA ALA A 75 0.58 -6.46 -3.77
C ALA A 75 1.89 -6.36 -4.54
N VAL A 76 2.85 -7.22 -4.24
CA VAL A 76 4.11 -7.28 -4.98
C VAL A 76 4.53 -8.72 -5.23
N ASP A 77 5.14 -8.92 -6.38
CA ASP A 77 5.85 -10.12 -6.77
C ASP A 77 7.25 -9.69 -7.28
N PRO A 78 8.26 -9.71 -6.40
CA PRO A 78 9.64 -9.38 -6.73
C PRO A 78 10.27 -10.30 -7.77
N ASP A 79 9.87 -11.57 -7.83
CA ASP A 79 10.44 -12.55 -8.75
C ASP A 79 10.02 -12.27 -10.19
N THR A 80 8.81 -11.75 -10.40
CA THR A 80 8.32 -11.31 -11.71
C THR A 80 8.53 -9.82 -11.98
N GLY A 81 8.86 -9.03 -10.97
CA GLY A 81 9.12 -7.59 -11.09
C GLY A 81 7.85 -6.73 -11.16
N TRP A 82 6.70 -7.26 -10.74
CA TRP A 82 5.39 -6.61 -10.81
C TRP A 82 4.83 -6.29 -9.44
N GLY A 83 4.05 -5.21 -9.37
CA GLY A 83 3.24 -4.88 -8.20
C GLY A 83 1.98 -4.13 -8.59
N ALA A 84 1.04 -4.00 -7.65
CA ALA A 84 -0.18 -3.24 -7.81
C ALA A 84 -0.56 -2.61 -6.47
N MET A 85 -1.28 -1.49 -6.51
CA MET A 85 -1.77 -0.84 -5.29
C MET A 85 -3.27 -0.62 -5.37
N THR A 86 -3.91 -0.70 -4.20
CA THR A 86 -5.30 -0.31 -3.98
C THR A 86 -5.32 0.86 -3.01
N TRP A 87 -5.89 1.98 -3.44
CA TRP A 87 -6.24 3.11 -2.60
C TRP A 87 -7.63 2.90 -2.01
N ILE A 88 -7.73 2.98 -0.69
CA ILE A 88 -8.98 2.81 0.04
C ILE A 88 -9.24 4.12 0.77
N ASP A 89 -10.37 4.74 0.49
CA ASP A 89 -10.87 5.93 1.18
C ASP A 89 -12.23 5.62 1.81
N LEU A 90 -12.24 5.49 3.13
CA LEU A 90 -13.43 5.18 3.91
C LEU A 90 -14.40 6.37 4.02
N THR A 91 -13.92 7.60 3.79
CA THR A 91 -14.74 8.81 3.88
C THR A 91 -15.50 9.07 2.60
N ALA A 92 -14.86 8.86 1.45
CA ALA A 92 -15.48 8.95 0.14
C ALA A 92 -16.15 7.64 -0.30
N GLY A 93 -15.88 6.53 0.39
CA GLY A 93 -16.31 5.19 0.00
C GLY A 93 -15.63 4.69 -1.28
N GLY A 94 -14.44 5.20 -1.57
CA GLY A 94 -13.74 4.97 -2.83
C GLY A 94 -12.69 3.87 -2.72
N VAL A 95 -12.79 2.87 -3.60
CA VAL A 95 -11.74 1.87 -3.82
C VAL A 95 -11.22 2.04 -5.23
N LEU A 96 -9.91 2.21 -5.36
CA LEU A 96 -9.27 2.40 -6.65
C LEU A 96 -8.02 1.55 -6.74
N ASP A 97 -7.87 0.84 -7.84
CA ASP A 97 -6.64 0.10 -8.13
C ASP A 97 -5.75 0.92 -9.06
N THR A 98 -4.46 0.65 -9.03
CA THR A 98 -3.54 1.16 -10.06
C THR A 98 -4.04 0.78 -11.45
N PHE A 99 -3.62 1.54 -12.46
CA PHE A 99 -4.05 1.30 -13.84
C PHE A 99 -2.91 1.56 -14.82
N ASP A 100 -2.64 0.57 -15.66
CA ASP A 100 -1.80 0.73 -16.84
C ASP A 100 -2.55 0.30 -18.11
N PRO A 101 -3.14 1.22 -18.88
CA PRO A 101 -3.78 0.89 -20.15
C PRO A 101 -2.79 0.56 -21.26
N ALA A 102 -1.51 0.92 -21.09
CA ALA A 102 -0.47 0.74 -22.10
C ALA A 102 0.53 -0.37 -21.71
N GLY A 103 0.27 -1.07 -20.60
CA GLY A 103 1.06 -2.20 -20.16
C GLY A 103 0.95 -3.39 -21.13
N PRO A 104 1.92 -4.32 -21.10
CA PRO A 104 1.87 -5.51 -21.94
C PRO A 104 0.72 -6.45 -21.52
N ASP A 105 0.24 -7.26 -22.46
CA ASP A 105 -0.91 -8.16 -22.24
C ASP A 105 -0.60 -9.33 -21.30
N ASP A 106 0.67 -9.67 -21.11
CA ASP A 106 1.15 -10.83 -20.35
C ASP A 106 1.43 -10.54 -18.86
N ARG A 107 1.14 -9.33 -18.39
CA ARG A 107 1.33 -8.96 -16.98
C ARG A 107 0.42 -9.79 -16.05
N PRO A 108 0.93 -10.20 -14.87
CA PRO A 108 0.22 -11.11 -13.99
C PRO A 108 -1.01 -10.44 -13.34
N ALA A 109 -1.99 -11.26 -12.98
CA ALA A 109 -2.96 -10.89 -11.94
C ALA A 109 -2.27 -11.07 -10.59
N LEU A 110 -2.29 -10.06 -9.73
CA LEU A 110 -1.67 -10.13 -8.41
C LEU A 110 -2.73 -10.45 -7.35
N VAL A 111 -2.37 -11.26 -6.36
CA VAL A 111 -3.26 -11.65 -5.27
C VAL A 111 -3.47 -10.44 -4.35
N PHE A 112 -4.73 -10.09 -4.10
CA PHE A 112 -5.12 -9.06 -3.13
C PHE A 112 -5.17 -9.64 -1.71
N ALA A 113 -5.77 -10.81 -1.58
CA ALA A 113 -5.90 -11.55 -0.33
C ALA A 113 -5.90 -13.05 -0.63
N ALA A 114 -5.02 -13.82 0.01
CA ALA A 114 -4.88 -15.26 -0.25
C ALA A 114 -5.89 -16.12 0.55
N ASP A 115 -6.42 -15.60 1.66
CA ASP A 115 -7.46 -16.24 2.49
C ASP A 115 -8.81 -16.32 1.77
N GLU A 116 -9.10 -15.31 0.95
CA GLU A 116 -10.20 -15.30 -0.01
C GLU A 116 -9.62 -14.90 -1.36
N PRO A 117 -9.28 -15.86 -2.26
CA PRO A 117 -8.45 -15.64 -3.43
C PRO A 117 -9.10 -14.64 -4.40
N SER A 118 -8.85 -13.38 -4.09
CA SER A 118 -9.30 -12.19 -4.77
C SER A 118 -8.07 -11.62 -5.44
N TYR A 119 -8.22 -11.27 -6.71
CA TYR A 119 -7.13 -10.84 -7.55
C TYR A 119 -7.36 -9.41 -8.00
N LEU A 120 -6.27 -8.65 -8.03
CA LEU A 120 -6.20 -7.41 -8.76
C LEU A 120 -6.21 -7.75 -10.25
N PRO A 121 -6.98 -7.02 -11.07
CA PRO A 121 -6.99 -7.24 -12.52
C PRO A 121 -5.59 -7.00 -13.10
N ASN A 122 -5.23 -7.71 -14.17
CA ASN A 122 -3.93 -7.53 -14.84
C ASN A 122 -3.68 -6.06 -15.18
N SER A 123 -4.74 -5.38 -15.66
CA SER A 123 -5.18 -4.02 -15.27
C SER A 123 -4.22 -3.11 -14.50
N ALA A 124 -4.01 -3.56 -13.27
CA ALA A 124 -3.42 -2.83 -12.17
C ALA A 124 -1.94 -3.10 -11.99
N SER A 125 -1.41 -4.14 -12.61
CA SER A 125 0.00 -4.51 -12.50
C SER A 125 0.88 -3.48 -13.18
N LEU A 126 1.83 -2.96 -12.41
CA LEU A 126 2.87 -2.01 -12.79
C LEU A 126 4.25 -2.59 -12.47
N PRO A 127 5.31 -2.19 -13.20
CA PRO A 127 6.68 -2.49 -12.79
C PRO A 127 6.96 -1.97 -11.38
N LEU A 128 7.73 -2.74 -10.58
CA LEU A 128 8.02 -2.39 -9.18
C LEU A 128 8.68 -1.02 -8.99
N GLU A 129 9.45 -0.54 -9.96
CA GLU A 129 10.00 0.83 -9.92
C GLU A 129 8.89 1.90 -9.84
N ARG A 130 7.79 1.70 -10.57
CA ARG A 130 6.63 2.62 -10.52
C ARG A 130 5.89 2.52 -9.19
N ILE A 131 5.80 1.31 -8.61
CA ILE A 131 5.23 1.10 -7.28
C ILE A 131 6.06 1.83 -6.23
N ARG A 132 7.39 1.63 -6.24
CA ARG A 132 8.31 2.32 -5.34
C ARG A 132 8.17 3.83 -5.42
N ARG A 133 8.14 4.40 -6.63
CA ARG A 133 7.97 5.85 -6.81
C ARG A 133 6.65 6.37 -6.24
N ALA A 134 5.56 5.64 -6.43
CA ALA A 134 4.26 6.03 -5.92
C ALA A 134 4.17 5.89 -4.38
N LEU A 135 4.85 4.90 -3.81
CA LEU A 135 4.97 4.77 -2.36
C LEU A 135 5.78 5.89 -1.73
N CYS A 136 6.87 6.35 -2.38
CA CYS A 136 7.60 7.53 -1.94
C CYS A 136 6.71 8.78 -1.93
N GLU A 137 5.94 9.02 -3.01
CA GLU A 137 4.98 10.13 -3.07
C GLU A 137 3.91 10.02 -1.97
N TYR A 138 3.41 8.80 -1.70
CA TYR A 138 2.46 8.59 -0.62
C TYR A 138 3.07 8.90 0.75
N ALA A 139 4.30 8.43 1.01
CA ALA A 139 5.00 8.68 2.28
C ALA A 139 5.25 10.17 2.53
N GLU A 140 5.50 10.95 1.47
CA GLU A 140 5.71 12.40 1.56
C GLU A 140 4.41 13.18 1.75
N THR A 141 3.32 12.75 1.13
CA THR A 141 2.09 13.56 1.05
C THR A 141 0.95 13.06 1.93
N GLY A 142 0.93 11.78 2.27
CA GLY A 142 -0.22 11.11 2.89
C GLY A 142 -1.46 11.05 2.01
N THR A 143 -1.35 11.40 0.72
CA THR A 143 -2.49 11.48 -0.21
C THR A 143 -2.34 10.52 -1.38
N ARG A 144 -3.46 10.21 -2.06
CA ARG A 144 -3.48 9.30 -3.21
C ARG A 144 -2.40 9.70 -4.24
N PRO A 145 -1.42 8.82 -4.52
CA PRO A 145 -0.34 9.11 -5.46
C PRO A 145 -0.82 9.55 -6.84
N THR A 146 -0.19 10.57 -7.40
CA THR A 146 -0.48 11.12 -8.74
C THR A 146 0.50 10.61 -9.81
N THR A 147 1.61 10.01 -9.39
CA THR A 147 2.60 9.35 -10.27
C THR A 147 2.08 8.10 -10.98
N VAL A 148 0.91 7.59 -10.59
CA VAL A 148 0.21 6.48 -11.21
C VAL A 148 -1.21 6.87 -11.59
N ARG A 149 -1.78 6.14 -12.56
CA ARG A 149 -3.20 6.24 -12.90
C ARG A 149 -3.98 5.25 -12.05
N TRP A 150 -5.25 5.56 -11.88
CA TRP A 150 -6.19 4.78 -11.07
C TRP A 150 -7.39 4.36 -11.92
N GLN A 151 -7.90 3.17 -11.66
CA GLN A 151 -9.17 2.67 -12.18
C GLN A 151 -10.10 2.32 -11.03
N GLN A 152 -11.39 2.14 -11.31
CA GLN A 152 -12.33 1.67 -10.31
C GLN A 152 -11.92 0.28 -9.83
N GLY A 153 -11.65 0.17 -8.53
CA GLY A 153 -11.39 -1.10 -7.85
C GLY A 153 -12.63 -1.63 -7.15
N TYR A 154 -12.53 -2.86 -6.65
CA TYR A 154 -13.60 -3.51 -5.91
C TYR A 154 -13.00 -4.24 -4.71
N LEU A 155 -13.48 -3.90 -3.51
CA LEU A 155 -13.27 -4.72 -2.32
C LEU A 155 -14.57 -5.46 -2.04
N VAL A 156 -14.47 -6.78 -1.96
CA VAL A 156 -15.48 -7.56 -1.26
C VAL A 156 -15.10 -7.44 0.22
N LEU A 157 -15.89 -6.67 0.96
CA LEU A 157 -15.75 -6.50 2.41
C LEU A 157 -16.56 -7.57 3.15
#